data_AF-A0A9D6F0S6-F1
#
_entry.id   AF-A0A9D6F0S6-F1
#
_cell.length_a   1.000
_cell.length_b   1.000
_cell.length_c   1.000
_cell.angle_alpha   90.00
_cell.angle_beta   90.00
_cell.angle_gamma   90.00
#
_symmetry.space_group_name_H-M   'P 1'
#
loop_
_entity.id
_entity.type
_entity.pdbx_description
1 polymer ?
#
loop_
_entity_poly.entity_id
_entity_poly.type
_entity_poly.pdbx_seq_one_letter_code
_entity_poly.pdbx_strand_id
1 'polypeptide(L)'
;MSSAPAPNNDPVQPPAPTRPGDTGTRSTDRIIVYRHSNMFYWWPIWVLGFVFAAITYFDGRYLAIVPGNTRAVEDVEVEVEPGKKEKRSVLILPGKKTHAKIKVGDGADEIVQPTIRVTHFRTLGSIYVGVLLLVIVITTISIRGLWTVLVFVSIIMLIIILAAGGWLGSIFHRIHDLSIFINMGGYLLISLVLFILWLVNFLVMDRQTYMIFTPGQVRIRVEIGGEETVYDTTGMVVQKERADLFRHWILGFGSGDLLVRPVGLGHAIDFPNVLRVGGIVKKVETMMKEKVILQSPEAKPPSV
;
A
#
# COMPACT_ATOMS: atom_id res chain seq x y z
N MET A 1 -79.29 6.65 47.25
CA MET A 1 -79.00 7.67 46.22
C MET A 1 -77.67 7.33 45.59
N SER A 2 -77.71 7.06 44.29
CA SER A 2 -76.61 6.54 43.48
C SER A 2 -75.67 7.69 43.09
N SER A 3 -74.40 7.63 43.49
CA SER A 3 -73.37 8.57 43.07
C SER A 3 -72.60 8.00 41.88
N ALA A 4 -72.78 8.63 40.73
CA ALA A 4 -72.14 8.30 39.46
C ALA A 4 -70.61 8.47 39.52
N PRO A 5 -69.82 7.68 38.77
CA PRO A 5 -68.38 7.87 38.67
C PRO A 5 -68.05 9.05 37.73
N ALA A 6 -67.08 9.87 38.13
CA ALA A 6 -66.59 11.02 37.36
C ALA A 6 -65.90 10.59 36.05
N PRO A 7 -65.97 11.40 34.97
CA PRO A 7 -65.32 11.10 33.71
C PRO A 7 -63.79 11.22 33.81
N ASN A 8 -63.10 10.20 33.32
CA ASN A 8 -61.65 10.12 33.24
C ASN A 8 -61.15 11.07 32.13
N ASN A 9 -60.55 12.21 32.50
CA ASN A 9 -59.90 13.13 31.56
C ASN A 9 -58.40 12.77 31.48
N ASP A 10 -58.07 11.74 30.70
CA ASP A 10 -56.68 11.52 30.28
C ASP A 10 -56.32 12.56 29.20
N PRO A 11 -55.22 13.32 29.34
CA PRO A 11 -54.78 14.23 28.29
C PRO A 11 -54.41 13.41 27.04
N VAL A 12 -55.09 13.68 25.93
CA VAL A 12 -54.77 13.15 24.61
C VAL A 12 -53.31 13.49 24.29
N GLN A 13 -52.45 12.49 24.39
CA GLN A 13 -51.05 12.60 23.98
C GLN A 13 -51.03 12.89 22.47
N PRO A 14 -50.34 13.94 21.98
CA PRO A 14 -50.17 14.16 20.56
C PRO A 14 -49.56 12.91 19.92
N PRO A 15 -50.00 12.48 18.73
CA PRO A 15 -49.40 11.33 18.06
C PRO A 15 -47.90 11.58 17.92
N ALA A 16 -47.10 10.63 18.41
CA ALA A 16 -45.66 10.63 18.23
C ALA A 16 -45.34 10.85 16.74
N PRO A 17 -44.33 11.68 16.39
CA PRO A 17 -43.95 11.85 15.00
C PRO A 17 -43.62 10.48 14.42
N THR A 18 -44.44 10.07 13.45
CA THR A 18 -44.27 8.85 12.69
C THR A 18 -42.89 8.89 12.07
N ARG A 19 -41.99 8.01 12.52
CA ARG A 19 -40.70 7.76 11.88
C ARG A 19 -41.04 7.44 10.40
N PRO A 20 -40.56 8.22 9.42
CA PRO A 20 -40.92 7.99 8.02
C PRO A 20 -40.63 6.54 7.66
N GLY A 21 -41.69 5.86 7.18
CA GLY A 21 -41.69 4.46 6.84
C GLY A 21 -40.61 4.14 5.83
N ASP A 22 -39.85 3.10 6.16
CA ASP A 22 -38.97 2.37 5.26
C ASP A 22 -39.85 1.49 4.36
N THR A 23 -40.56 2.12 3.43
CA THR A 23 -41.36 1.45 2.40
C THR A 23 -41.07 2.09 1.06
N GLY A 24 -40.18 1.49 0.30
CA GLY A 24 -39.92 1.87 -1.08
C GLY A 24 -38.48 1.58 -1.49
N THR A 25 -38.31 0.51 -2.24
CA THR A 25 -37.12 0.16 -3.01
C THR A 25 -36.68 1.33 -3.92
N ARG A 26 -35.87 2.25 -3.38
CA ARG A 26 -34.89 3.06 -4.13
C ARG A 26 -33.52 2.77 -3.57
N SER A 27 -32.83 1.80 -4.15
CA SER A 27 -31.41 1.58 -3.94
C SER A 27 -30.59 2.69 -4.64
N THR A 28 -30.65 3.93 -4.17
CA THR A 28 -29.82 5.07 -4.61
C THR A 28 -30.20 6.23 -3.69
N ASP A 29 -29.35 6.82 -2.84
CA ASP A 29 -28.02 7.35 -3.14
C ASP A 29 -27.21 7.54 -1.84
N ARG A 30 -26.60 6.46 -1.33
CA ARG A 30 -25.63 6.57 -0.22
C ARG A 30 -24.23 6.27 -0.75
N ILE A 31 -23.30 7.18 -0.55
CA ILE A 31 -21.91 6.98 -0.97
C ILE A 31 -21.05 6.76 0.26
N ILE A 32 -20.44 5.58 0.35
CA ILE A 32 -19.48 5.25 1.39
C ILE A 32 -18.09 5.47 0.83
N VAL A 33 -17.32 6.31 1.50
CA VAL A 33 -15.95 6.65 1.15
C VAL A 33 -15.03 6.10 2.22
N TYR A 34 -14.08 5.25 1.82
CA TYR A 34 -13.09 4.67 2.73
C TYR A 34 -11.77 5.43 2.64
N ARG A 35 -11.14 5.63 3.79
CA ARG A 35 -9.77 6.14 3.90
C ARG A 35 -8.80 4.95 3.90
N HIS A 36 -7.75 5.03 3.09
CA HIS A 36 -6.68 4.03 3.10
C HIS A 36 -5.45 4.52 3.86
N SER A 37 -4.76 3.61 4.54
CA SER A 37 -3.45 3.89 5.15
C SER A 37 -2.36 4.08 4.10
N ASN A 38 -1.26 4.76 4.46
CA ASN A 38 -0.05 4.84 3.62
C ASN A 38 0.55 3.45 3.33
N MET A 39 0.26 2.45 4.16
CA MET A 39 0.66 1.06 3.92
C MET A 39 0.08 0.52 2.60
N PHE A 40 -1.04 1.07 2.09
CA PHE A 40 -1.63 0.67 0.81
C PHE A 40 -0.62 0.68 -0.35
N TYR A 41 0.31 1.64 -0.34
CA TYR A 41 1.31 1.85 -1.39
C TYR A 41 2.51 0.89 -1.34
N TRP A 42 2.60 0.02 -0.33
CA TRP A 42 3.72 -0.89 -0.12
C TRP A 42 3.66 -2.16 -0.97
N TRP A 43 2.61 -2.30 -1.79
CA TRP A 43 2.39 -3.49 -2.59
C TRP A 43 3.50 -3.88 -3.56
N PRO A 44 4.24 -2.96 -4.21
CA PRO A 44 5.28 -3.35 -5.15
C PRO A 44 6.41 -4.14 -4.49
N ILE A 45 6.71 -3.88 -3.22
CA ILE A 45 7.79 -4.55 -2.50
C ILE A 45 7.48 -6.03 -2.34
N TRP A 46 6.29 -6.37 -1.82
CA TRP A 46 5.94 -7.77 -1.59
C TRP A 46 5.67 -8.50 -2.91
N VAL A 47 5.09 -7.85 -3.92
CA VAL A 47 4.92 -8.46 -5.26
C VAL A 47 6.28 -8.79 -5.86
N LEU A 48 7.19 -7.83 -5.92
CA LEU A 48 8.50 -8.05 -6.53
C LEU A 48 9.30 -9.09 -5.78
N GLY A 49 9.25 -9.12 -4.45
CA GLY A 49 9.98 -10.14 -3.71
C GLY A 49 9.39 -11.54 -3.89
N PHE A 50 8.06 -11.71 -4.05
CA PHE A 50 7.50 -13.00 -4.48
C PHE A 50 7.95 -13.39 -5.89
N VAL A 51 7.96 -12.45 -6.83
CA VAL A 51 8.46 -12.69 -8.20
C VAL A 51 9.94 -13.07 -8.18
N PHE A 52 10.78 -12.36 -7.43
CA PHE A 52 12.21 -12.64 -7.34
C PHE A 52 12.51 -13.93 -6.58
N ALA A 53 11.71 -14.27 -5.58
CA ALA A 53 11.75 -15.59 -4.95
C ALA A 53 11.43 -16.70 -5.96
N ALA A 54 10.39 -16.52 -6.79
CA ALA A 54 10.03 -17.48 -7.83
C ALA A 54 11.15 -17.61 -8.88
N ILE A 55 11.71 -16.50 -9.38
CA ILE A 55 12.84 -16.52 -10.29
C ILE A 55 14.03 -17.26 -9.67
N THR A 56 14.35 -16.97 -8.41
CA THR A 56 15.43 -17.65 -7.68
C THR A 56 15.15 -19.14 -7.47
N TYR A 57 13.88 -19.51 -7.27
CA TYR A 57 13.45 -20.90 -7.15
C TYR A 57 13.68 -21.68 -8.45
N PHE A 58 13.34 -21.08 -9.60
CA PHE A 58 13.47 -21.69 -10.92
C PHE A 58 14.89 -21.62 -11.51
N ASP A 59 15.75 -20.69 -11.09
CA ASP A 59 17.16 -20.63 -11.53
C ASP A 59 17.97 -21.87 -11.07
N GLY A 60 17.54 -22.54 -10.00
CA GLY A 60 18.08 -23.84 -9.58
C GLY A 60 19.52 -23.81 -9.06
N ARG A 61 20.07 -22.63 -8.78
CA ARG A 61 21.44 -22.45 -8.30
C ARG A 61 21.51 -22.34 -6.78
N TYR A 62 22.61 -22.87 -6.23
CA TYR A 62 22.85 -22.94 -4.80
C TYR A 62 24.15 -22.23 -4.41
N LEU A 63 24.14 -21.58 -3.25
CA LEU A 63 25.29 -20.94 -2.65
C LEU A 63 26.04 -21.93 -1.77
N ALA A 64 27.33 -22.15 -2.07
CA ALA A 64 28.24 -22.90 -1.22
C ALA A 64 29.04 -21.94 -0.34
N ILE A 65 29.03 -22.16 0.98
CA ILE A 65 29.88 -21.42 1.91
C ILE A 65 31.22 -22.15 2.00
N VAL A 66 32.28 -21.46 1.59
CA VAL A 66 33.64 -22.03 1.55
C VAL A 66 34.59 -21.23 2.43
N PRO A 67 35.66 -21.85 2.96
CA PRO A 67 36.71 -21.12 3.65
C PRO A 67 37.32 -20.05 2.74
N GLY A 68 37.76 -18.94 3.34
CA GLY A 68 38.49 -17.90 2.60
C GLY A 68 39.73 -18.46 1.92
N ASN A 69 40.06 -17.95 0.73
CA ASN A 69 41.12 -18.40 -0.17
C ASN A 69 40.86 -19.73 -0.91
N THR A 70 39.63 -20.24 -0.92
CA THR A 70 39.22 -21.31 -1.84
C THR A 70 39.34 -20.84 -3.28
N ARG A 71 39.95 -21.66 -4.15
CA ARG A 71 40.12 -21.37 -5.58
C ARG A 71 39.25 -22.27 -6.42
N ALA A 72 38.52 -21.70 -7.38
CA ALA A 72 37.88 -22.46 -8.44
C ALA A 72 38.92 -22.80 -9.50
N VAL A 73 39.07 -24.09 -9.81
CA VAL A 73 39.96 -24.58 -10.87
C VAL A 73 39.13 -25.41 -11.83
N GLU A 74 39.28 -25.13 -13.12
CA GLU A 74 38.61 -25.85 -14.20
C GLU A 74 39.47 -27.04 -14.64
N ASP A 75 38.85 -28.02 -15.31
CA ASP A 75 39.52 -29.15 -15.94
C ASP A 75 40.39 -30.04 -15.03
N VAL A 76 40.06 -30.13 -13.74
CA VAL A 76 40.72 -31.06 -12.84
C VAL A 76 40.19 -32.47 -13.08
N GLU A 77 41.07 -33.45 -13.21
CA GLU A 77 40.69 -34.86 -13.28
C GLU A 77 40.19 -35.34 -11.92
N VAL A 78 38.89 -35.64 -11.84
CA VAL A 78 38.25 -36.18 -10.65
C VAL A 78 37.75 -37.58 -10.98
N GLU A 79 38.03 -38.53 -10.09
CA GLU A 79 37.44 -39.85 -10.15
C GLU A 79 36.01 -39.79 -9.61
N VAL A 80 35.04 -39.93 -10.52
CA VAL A 80 33.60 -39.82 -10.20
C VAL A 80 33.05 -41.17 -9.76
N GLU A 81 33.55 -42.22 -10.41
CA GLU A 81 33.24 -43.63 -10.15
C GLU A 81 34.57 -44.41 -10.20
N PRO A 82 34.68 -45.55 -9.51
CA PRO A 82 35.90 -46.36 -9.52
C PRO A 82 36.38 -46.63 -10.95
N GLY A 83 37.55 -46.10 -11.31
CA GLY A 83 38.15 -46.25 -12.64
C GLY A 83 37.67 -45.29 -13.73
N LYS A 84 36.71 -44.40 -13.46
CA LYS A 84 36.22 -43.39 -14.41
C LYS A 84 36.66 -41.99 -13.98
N LYS A 85 37.68 -41.49 -14.67
CA LYS A 85 38.16 -40.11 -14.52
C LYS A 85 37.42 -39.19 -15.47
N GLU A 86 36.85 -38.13 -14.95
CA GLU A 86 36.23 -37.06 -15.75
C GLU A 86 36.85 -35.72 -15.35
N LYS A 87 37.00 -34.82 -16.35
CA LYS A 87 37.43 -33.45 -16.09
C LYS A 87 36.24 -32.65 -15.58
N ARG A 88 36.36 -32.05 -14.40
CA ARG A 88 35.30 -31.25 -13.77
C ARG A 88 35.87 -30.00 -13.13
N SER A 89 35.06 -28.95 -13.06
CA SER A 89 35.38 -27.75 -12.28
C SER A 89 35.24 -28.05 -10.79
N VAL A 90 36.28 -27.79 -10.01
CA VAL A 90 36.33 -28.09 -8.58
C VAL A 90 36.72 -26.86 -7.76
N LEU A 91 36.28 -26.86 -6.51
CA LEU A 91 36.69 -25.88 -5.51
C LEU A 91 37.82 -26.49 -4.67
N ILE A 92 39.02 -25.93 -4.76
CA ILE A 92 40.19 -26.39 -4.00
C ILE A 92 40.29 -25.55 -2.72
N LEU A 93 40.21 -26.22 -1.57
CA LEU A 93 40.30 -25.59 -0.26
C LEU A 93 41.77 -25.35 0.11
N PRO A 94 42.08 -24.26 0.82
CA PRO A 94 43.44 -23.98 1.24
C PRO A 94 43.89 -24.91 2.38
N GLY A 95 44.98 -25.66 2.17
CA GLY A 95 45.64 -26.48 3.17
C GLY A 95 44.78 -27.66 3.66
N LYS A 96 44.91 -28.02 4.95
CA LYS A 96 44.13 -29.10 5.60
C LYS A 96 42.70 -28.68 6.02
N LYS A 97 42.17 -27.57 5.49
CA LYS A 97 40.81 -27.12 5.84
C LYS A 97 39.79 -27.97 5.11
N THR A 98 38.79 -28.45 5.85
CA THR A 98 37.68 -29.22 5.29
C THR A 98 36.45 -28.32 5.09
N HIS A 99 35.53 -28.75 4.23
CA HIS A 99 34.19 -28.17 4.16
C HIS A 99 33.48 -28.29 5.51
N ALA A 100 32.43 -27.49 5.70
CA ALA A 100 31.55 -27.62 6.85
C ALA A 100 31.00 -29.06 6.92
N LYS A 101 31.06 -29.64 8.11
CA LYS A 101 30.56 -30.98 8.40
C LYS A 101 29.44 -30.86 9.42
N ILE A 102 28.34 -31.58 9.21
CA ILE A 102 27.28 -31.74 10.21
C ILE A 102 27.38 -33.17 10.74
N LYS A 103 27.26 -33.31 12.06
CA LYS A 103 27.08 -34.62 12.69
C LYS A 103 25.61 -35.01 12.53
N VAL A 104 25.34 -35.91 11.60
CA VAL A 104 24.04 -36.58 11.50
C VAL A 104 24.11 -37.83 12.39
N GLY A 105 22.98 -38.30 12.93
CA GLY A 105 22.90 -39.37 13.93
C GLY A 105 23.86 -40.56 13.69
N ASP A 106 24.32 -41.17 14.79
CA ASP A 106 25.46 -42.09 14.92
C ASP A 106 26.87 -41.48 14.81
N GLY A 107 26.99 -40.15 14.74
CA GLY A 107 28.28 -39.46 14.89
C GLY A 107 29.15 -39.48 13.63
N ALA A 108 28.58 -39.84 12.48
CA ALA A 108 29.22 -39.69 11.19
C ALA A 108 29.27 -38.20 10.78
N ASP A 109 30.47 -37.75 10.36
CA ASP A 109 30.66 -36.43 9.79
C ASP A 109 30.21 -36.43 8.32
N GLU A 110 29.07 -35.82 8.00
CA GLU A 110 28.62 -35.64 6.62
C GLU A 110 28.97 -34.23 6.11
N ILE A 111 29.41 -34.14 4.85
CA ILE A 111 29.73 -32.85 4.21
C ILE A 111 28.43 -32.10 3.92
N VAL A 112 28.35 -30.85 4.36
CA VAL A 112 27.16 -30.01 4.14
C VAL A 112 27.00 -29.70 2.65
N GLN A 113 25.92 -30.22 2.07
CA GLN A 113 25.55 -29.91 0.70
C GLN A 113 25.01 -28.47 0.58
N PRO A 114 25.25 -27.77 -0.55
CA PRO A 114 24.68 -26.44 -0.78
C PRO A 114 23.15 -26.48 -0.82
N THR A 115 22.49 -25.89 0.17
CA THR A 115 21.01 -25.85 0.26
C THR A 115 20.42 -24.45 0.00
N ILE A 116 21.22 -23.40 0.13
CA ILE A 116 20.76 -22.01 0.02
C ILE A 116 20.61 -21.63 -1.45
N ARG A 117 19.38 -21.38 -1.91
CA ARG A 117 19.12 -20.94 -3.29
C ARG A 117 19.42 -19.46 -3.49
N VAL A 118 20.21 -19.14 -4.52
CA VAL A 118 20.60 -17.77 -4.89
C VAL A 118 20.65 -17.68 -6.41
N THR A 119 20.21 -16.55 -6.96
CA THR A 119 20.24 -16.35 -8.41
C THR A 119 21.63 -15.97 -8.92
N HIS A 120 21.95 -16.30 -10.18
CA HIS A 120 23.15 -15.76 -10.83
C HIS A 120 23.02 -14.27 -11.22
N PHE A 121 21.79 -13.77 -11.37
CA PHE A 121 21.54 -12.39 -11.78
C PHE A 121 21.93 -11.43 -10.65
N ARG A 122 23.08 -10.76 -10.80
CA ARG A 122 23.64 -9.81 -9.82
C ARG A 122 22.71 -8.63 -9.51
N THR A 123 21.80 -8.32 -10.43
CA THR A 123 20.97 -7.13 -10.39
C THR A 123 19.68 -7.30 -9.60
N LEU A 124 19.20 -8.53 -9.34
CA LEU A 124 17.89 -8.73 -8.70
C LEU A 124 17.83 -8.15 -7.29
N GLY A 125 18.87 -8.39 -6.47
CA GLY A 125 18.90 -7.88 -5.10
C GLY A 125 19.02 -6.36 -5.08
N SER A 126 19.81 -5.78 -5.98
CA SER A 126 19.97 -4.34 -6.11
C SER A 126 18.68 -3.65 -6.56
N ILE A 127 17.94 -4.25 -7.50
CA ILE A 127 16.60 -3.77 -7.92
C ILE A 127 15.63 -3.85 -6.74
N TYR A 128 15.61 -4.97 -6.00
CA TYR A 128 14.72 -5.15 -4.85
C TYR A 128 14.95 -4.09 -3.76
N VAL A 129 16.20 -3.89 -3.36
CA VAL A 129 16.58 -2.87 -2.37
C VAL A 129 16.29 -1.47 -2.89
N GLY A 130 16.57 -1.20 -4.18
CA GLY A 130 16.25 0.07 -4.81
C GLY A 130 14.76 0.41 -4.76
N VAL A 131 13.89 -0.56 -5.08
CA VAL A 131 12.44 -0.38 -4.99
C VAL A 131 11.99 -0.23 -3.54
N LEU A 132 12.52 -1.02 -2.61
CA LEU A 132 12.22 -0.90 -1.18
C LEU A 132 12.52 0.51 -0.67
N LEU A 133 13.72 1.03 -0.94
CA LEU A 133 14.12 2.38 -0.54
C LEU A 133 13.26 3.46 -1.20
N LEU A 134 12.96 3.30 -2.49
CA LEU A 134 12.10 4.22 -3.23
C LEU A 134 10.70 4.30 -2.60
N VAL A 135 10.10 3.14 -2.27
CA VAL A 135 8.78 3.09 -1.63
C VAL A 135 8.82 3.72 -0.23
N ILE A 136 9.87 3.47 0.56
CA ILE A 136 10.05 4.12 1.88
C ILE A 136 10.12 5.64 1.72
N VAL A 137 10.91 6.15 0.78
CA VAL A 137 11.06 7.59 0.53
C VAL A 137 9.73 8.21 0.12
N ILE A 138 9.04 7.62 -0.87
CA ILE A 138 7.76 8.16 -1.37
C ILE A 138 6.66 8.11 -0.30
N THR A 139 6.68 7.11 0.58
CA THR A 139 5.66 6.99 1.64
C THR A 139 5.96 7.87 2.86
N THR A 140 7.22 8.26 3.07
CA THR A 140 7.64 9.14 4.17
C THR A 140 7.56 10.62 3.78
N ILE A 141 7.99 10.96 2.57
CA ILE A 141 8.05 12.33 2.09
C ILE A 141 6.82 12.60 1.23
N SER A 142 5.82 13.28 1.81
CA SER A 142 4.70 13.82 1.02
C SER A 142 5.22 15.02 0.24
N ILE A 143 5.64 14.82 -1.01
CA ILE A 143 6.18 15.88 -1.84
C ILE A 143 5.00 16.71 -2.36
N ARG A 144 4.54 17.68 -1.55
CA ARG A 144 3.41 18.55 -1.89
C ARG A 144 3.87 19.87 -2.50
N GLY A 145 3.18 20.29 -3.55
CA GLY A 145 3.29 21.65 -4.09
C GLY A 145 4.71 22.02 -4.51
N LEU A 146 5.23 23.13 -3.99
CA LEU A 146 6.53 23.70 -4.36
C LEU A 146 7.72 22.76 -4.11
N TRP A 147 7.60 21.83 -3.15
CA TRP A 147 8.65 20.84 -2.87
C TRP A 147 8.91 19.91 -4.04
N THR A 148 7.89 19.61 -4.87
CA THR A 148 8.09 18.79 -6.07
C THR A 148 9.05 19.50 -7.03
N VAL A 149 8.78 20.78 -7.30
CA VAL A 149 9.62 21.61 -8.18
C VAL A 149 11.04 21.71 -7.64
N LEU A 150 11.20 21.97 -6.34
CA LEU A 150 12.52 22.09 -5.72
C LEU A 150 13.30 20.77 -5.79
N VAL A 151 12.66 19.64 -5.50
CA VAL A 151 13.29 18.32 -5.61
C VAL A 151 13.68 18.02 -7.06
N PHE A 152 12.80 18.26 -8.04
CA PHE A 152 13.10 18.05 -9.45
C PHE A 152 14.25 18.92 -9.94
N VAL A 153 14.23 20.22 -9.63
CA VAL A 153 15.31 21.15 -9.98
C VAL A 153 16.61 20.71 -9.31
N SER A 154 16.58 20.26 -8.06
CA SER A 154 17.76 19.76 -7.34
C SER A 154 18.33 18.49 -7.98
N ILE A 155 17.47 17.54 -8.37
CA ILE A 155 17.89 16.31 -9.07
C ILE A 155 18.50 16.65 -10.42
N ILE A 156 17.86 17.52 -11.21
CA ILE A 156 18.38 17.95 -12.53
C ILE A 156 19.71 18.67 -12.36
N MET A 157 19.82 19.59 -11.41
CA MET A 157 21.05 20.31 -11.11
C MET A 157 22.16 19.36 -10.68
N LEU A 158 21.86 18.39 -9.80
CA LEU A 158 22.80 17.35 -9.39
C LEU A 158 23.26 16.50 -10.57
N ILE A 159 22.34 16.07 -11.44
CA ILE A 159 22.68 15.32 -12.66
C ILE A 159 23.61 16.13 -13.56
N ILE A 160 23.34 17.43 -13.76
CA ILE A 160 24.20 18.32 -14.55
C ILE A 160 25.60 18.46 -13.92
N ILE A 161 25.68 18.66 -12.59
CA ILE A 161 26.97 18.74 -11.88
C ILE A 161 27.76 17.44 -12.02
N LEU A 162 27.10 16.29 -11.83
CA LEU A 162 27.73 14.97 -11.96
C LEU A 162 28.13 14.67 -13.42
N ALA A 163 27.36 15.14 -14.40
CA ALA A 163 27.67 15.00 -15.81
C ALA A 163 28.88 15.86 -16.20
N ALA A 164 28.90 17.13 -15.79
CA ALA A 164 29.99 18.06 -16.04
C ALA A 164 31.30 17.60 -15.40
N GLY A 165 31.24 16.96 -14.22
CA GLY A 165 32.40 16.35 -13.57
C GLY A 165 32.87 15.01 -14.17
N GLY A 166 32.15 14.46 -15.16
CA GLY A 166 32.44 13.12 -15.71
C GLY A 166 32.20 11.96 -14.73
N TRP A 167 31.59 12.25 -13.57
CA TRP A 167 31.41 11.27 -12.49
C TRP A 167 30.26 10.31 -12.75
N LEU A 168 29.30 10.66 -13.61
CA LEU A 168 28.18 9.78 -13.95
C LEU A 168 28.65 8.40 -14.39
N GLY A 169 29.63 8.30 -15.29
CA GLY A 169 30.15 7.01 -15.75
C GLY A 169 30.76 6.17 -14.62
N SER A 170 31.56 6.80 -13.76
CA SER A 170 32.17 6.12 -12.61
C SER A 170 31.14 5.66 -11.58
N ILE A 171 30.12 6.49 -11.32
CA ILE A 171 29.03 6.18 -10.39
C ILE A 171 28.18 5.03 -10.95
N PHE A 172 27.78 5.08 -12.23
CA PHE A 172 27.01 4.01 -12.85
C PHE A 172 27.79 2.69 -12.88
N HIS A 173 29.09 2.73 -13.13
CA HIS A 173 29.93 1.53 -13.07
C HIS A 173 29.99 0.95 -11.66
N ARG A 174 30.23 1.79 -10.63
CA ARG A 174 30.25 1.35 -9.22
C ARG A 174 28.89 0.85 -8.73
N ILE A 175 27.79 1.46 -9.16
CA ILE A 175 26.42 1.01 -8.81
C ILE A 175 26.11 -0.32 -9.50
N HIS A 176 26.53 -0.51 -10.74
CA HIS A 176 26.39 -1.79 -11.43
C HIS A 176 27.23 -2.89 -10.75
N ASP A 177 28.41 -2.54 -10.23
CA ASP A 177 29.28 -3.46 -9.49
C ASP A 177 28.76 -3.75 -8.06
N LEU A 178 27.79 -2.97 -7.57
CA LEU A 178 27.09 -3.26 -6.32
C LEU A 178 26.19 -4.48 -6.52
N SER A 179 26.81 -5.64 -6.31
CA SER A 179 26.17 -6.94 -6.39
C SER A 179 25.58 -7.31 -5.02
N ILE A 180 24.30 -6.95 -4.82
CA ILE A 180 23.56 -7.36 -3.63
C ILE A 180 22.97 -8.74 -3.91
N PHE A 181 23.48 -9.76 -3.24
CA PHE A 181 22.94 -11.12 -3.30
C PHE A 181 21.98 -11.36 -2.15
N ILE A 182 20.70 -11.47 -2.47
CA ILE A 182 19.66 -11.90 -1.54
C ILE A 182 19.29 -13.35 -1.92
N ASN A 183 19.25 -14.23 -0.93
CA ASN A 183 18.83 -15.61 -1.13
C ASN A 183 17.30 -15.70 -1.28
N MET A 184 16.81 -16.83 -1.79
CA MET A 184 15.37 -17.07 -1.97
C MET A 184 14.57 -16.85 -0.67
N GLY A 185 15.11 -17.35 0.45
CA GLY A 185 14.47 -17.22 1.76
C GLY A 185 14.31 -15.77 2.21
N GLY A 186 15.29 -14.91 1.92
CA GLY A 186 15.26 -13.49 2.23
C GLY A 186 14.17 -12.75 1.47
N TYR A 187 14.05 -13.01 0.15
CA TYR A 187 12.94 -12.46 -0.63
C TYR A 187 11.57 -12.91 -0.11
N LEU A 188 11.42 -14.21 0.19
CA LEU A 188 10.16 -14.75 0.70
C LEU A 188 9.80 -14.18 2.06
N LEU A 189 10.74 -14.15 3.00
CA LEU A 189 10.51 -13.70 4.37
C LEU A 189 10.04 -12.25 4.40
N ILE A 190 10.80 -11.35 3.75
CA ILE A 190 10.47 -9.92 3.74
C ILE A 190 9.11 -9.71 3.05
N SER A 191 8.90 -10.36 1.91
CA SER A 191 7.64 -10.22 1.15
C SER A 191 6.44 -10.76 1.90
N LEU A 192 6.58 -11.91 2.58
CA LEU A 192 5.51 -12.52 3.33
C LEU A 192 5.11 -11.65 4.53
N VAL A 193 6.08 -11.15 5.29
CA VAL A 193 5.82 -10.25 6.42
C VAL A 193 5.13 -8.98 5.95
N LEU A 194 5.64 -8.34 4.90
CA LEU A 194 5.03 -7.13 4.35
C LEU A 194 3.64 -7.38 3.77
N PHE A 195 3.44 -8.51 3.10
CA PHE A 195 2.14 -8.91 2.58
C PHE A 195 1.11 -9.11 3.70
N ILE A 196 1.49 -9.78 4.79
CA ILE A 196 0.60 -9.99 5.94
C ILE A 196 0.23 -8.65 6.58
N LEU A 197 1.21 -7.78 6.85
CA LEU A 197 0.96 -6.45 7.42
C LEU A 197 0.08 -5.60 6.51
N TRP A 198 0.36 -5.63 5.19
CA TRP A 198 -0.45 -4.96 4.18
C TRP A 198 -1.89 -5.50 4.16
N LEU A 199 -2.06 -6.83 4.20
CA LEU A 199 -3.35 -7.51 4.15
C LEU A 199 -4.20 -7.21 5.39
N VAL A 200 -3.61 -7.29 6.59
CA VAL A 200 -4.28 -6.94 7.84
C VAL A 200 -4.70 -5.47 7.81
N ASN A 201 -3.81 -4.57 7.39
CA ASN A 201 -4.16 -3.16 7.28
C ASN A 201 -5.31 -2.95 6.28
N PHE A 202 -5.25 -3.56 5.10
CA PHE A 202 -6.26 -3.38 4.06
C PHE A 202 -7.62 -3.98 4.43
N LEU A 203 -7.64 -5.16 5.06
CA LEU A 203 -8.88 -5.86 5.41
C LEU A 203 -9.51 -5.38 6.71
N VAL A 204 -8.70 -4.95 7.68
CA VAL A 204 -9.18 -4.56 9.02
C VAL A 204 -9.16 -3.05 9.16
N MET A 205 -7.99 -2.42 9.06
CA MET A 205 -7.82 -1.00 9.40
C MET A 205 -8.50 -0.07 8.40
N ASP A 206 -8.32 -0.31 7.10
CA ASP A 206 -8.90 0.55 6.05
C ASP A 206 -10.45 0.47 6.03
N ARG A 207 -11.05 -0.61 6.54
CA ARG A 207 -12.52 -0.74 6.66
C ARG A 207 -13.11 0.02 7.84
N GLN A 208 -12.29 0.41 8.82
CA GLN A 208 -12.77 1.05 10.05
C GLN A 208 -12.98 2.55 9.90
N THR A 209 -12.28 3.21 8.97
CA THR A 209 -12.39 4.66 8.75
C THR A 209 -13.18 4.94 7.49
N TYR A 210 -14.44 5.37 7.64
CA TYR A 210 -15.32 5.63 6.51
C TYR A 210 -16.19 6.88 6.72
N MET A 211 -16.59 7.46 5.61
CA MET A 211 -17.52 8.59 5.54
C MET A 211 -18.74 8.17 4.71
N ILE A 212 -19.94 8.43 5.22
CA ILE A 212 -21.20 8.15 4.51
C ILE A 212 -21.83 9.47 4.10
N PHE A 213 -21.94 9.70 2.80
CA PHE A 213 -22.72 10.78 2.22
C PHE A 213 -24.15 10.30 1.99
N THR A 214 -25.10 11.03 2.56
CA THR A 214 -26.55 10.84 2.37
C THR A 214 -27.15 12.17 1.90
N PRO A 215 -28.25 12.20 1.12
CA PRO A 215 -28.90 13.46 0.76
C PRO A 215 -29.27 14.27 2.01
N GLY A 216 -28.67 15.45 2.17
CA GLY A 216 -28.91 16.35 3.31
C GLY A 216 -28.00 16.16 4.53
N GLN A 217 -27.22 15.08 4.63
CA GLN A 217 -26.34 14.84 5.78
C GLN A 217 -25.06 14.08 5.40
N VAL A 218 -23.94 14.44 6.00
CA VAL A 218 -22.69 13.66 5.97
C VAL A 218 -22.41 13.11 7.34
N ARG A 219 -22.26 11.79 7.42
CA ARG A 219 -21.83 11.07 8.63
C ARG A 219 -20.37 10.74 8.50
N ILE A 220 -19.56 11.24 9.42
CA ILE A 220 -18.12 10.98 9.46
C ILE A 220 -17.81 10.12 10.66
N ARG A 221 -17.07 9.03 10.44
CA ARG A 221 -16.52 8.18 11.50
C ARG A 221 -15.01 8.13 11.35
N VAL A 222 -14.30 8.86 12.22
CA VAL A 222 -12.84 9.04 12.13
C VAL A 222 -12.07 8.10 13.07
N GLU A 223 -12.66 7.63 14.18
CA GLU A 223 -11.96 6.80 15.18
C GLU A 223 -12.82 5.67 15.77
N ILE A 224 -12.14 4.59 16.19
CA ILE A 224 -12.71 3.39 16.83
C ILE A 224 -13.35 3.81 18.17
N GLY A 225 -14.66 3.63 18.32
CA GLY A 225 -15.40 3.99 19.54
C GLY A 225 -15.73 5.48 19.69
N GLY A 226 -15.41 6.30 18.68
CA GLY A 226 -15.71 7.73 18.66
C GLY A 226 -17.14 8.08 18.25
N GLU A 227 -17.51 9.33 18.52
CA GLU A 227 -18.81 9.94 18.22
C GLU A 227 -19.09 9.99 16.71
N GLU A 228 -20.29 9.59 16.27
CA GLU A 228 -20.72 9.76 14.88
C GLU A 228 -21.14 11.21 14.67
N THR A 229 -20.23 12.03 14.16
CA THR A 229 -20.54 13.44 13.88
C THR A 229 -21.32 13.54 12.57
N VAL A 230 -22.54 14.09 12.66
CA VAL A 230 -23.42 14.35 11.51
C VAL A 230 -23.36 15.82 11.16
N TYR A 231 -22.93 16.13 9.93
CA TYR A 231 -22.90 17.48 9.39
C TYR A 231 -24.03 17.66 8.37
N ASP A 232 -24.68 18.83 8.34
CA ASP A 232 -25.58 19.20 7.24
C ASP A 232 -24.75 19.45 5.96
N THR A 233 -25.28 19.02 4.83
CA THR A 233 -24.67 19.25 3.51
C THR A 233 -24.89 20.67 2.99
N THR A 234 -25.77 21.46 3.62
CA THR A 234 -26.06 22.85 3.20
C THR A 234 -24.80 23.71 3.28
N GLY A 235 -24.33 24.19 2.12
CA GLY A 235 -23.11 25.01 1.98
C GLY A 235 -21.79 24.26 2.15
N MET A 236 -21.81 22.93 2.27
CA MET A 236 -20.60 22.11 2.34
C MET A 236 -19.84 22.17 1.01
N VAL A 237 -18.51 22.31 1.08
CA VAL A 237 -17.66 22.26 -0.11
C VAL A 237 -16.77 21.02 -0.04
N VAL A 238 -16.89 20.17 -1.05
CA VAL A 238 -16.05 18.99 -1.23
C VAL A 238 -15.04 19.31 -2.32
N GLN A 239 -13.76 19.26 -1.98
CA GLN A 239 -12.67 19.50 -2.92
C GLN A 239 -11.75 18.29 -2.97
N LYS A 240 -11.28 17.97 -4.17
CA LYS A 240 -10.15 17.08 -4.34
C LYS A 240 -8.88 17.90 -4.10
N GLU A 241 -8.06 17.54 -3.11
CA GLU A 241 -6.75 18.18 -2.95
C GLU A 241 -5.84 17.78 -4.12
N ARG A 242 -4.87 18.65 -4.49
CA ARG A 242 -3.90 18.34 -5.55
C ARG A 242 -3.11 17.09 -5.14
N ALA A 243 -3.52 15.96 -5.71
CA ALA A 243 -2.98 14.66 -5.42
C ALA A 243 -1.47 14.63 -5.68
N ASP A 244 -0.73 14.13 -4.70
CA ASP A 244 0.68 13.79 -4.86
C ASP A 244 0.81 12.84 -6.07
N LEU A 245 1.32 13.38 -7.19
CA LEU A 245 1.25 12.76 -8.51
C LEU A 245 1.87 11.36 -8.49
N PHE A 246 2.96 11.16 -7.78
CA PHE A 246 3.66 9.87 -7.74
C PHE A 246 2.95 8.84 -6.86
N ARG A 247 2.59 9.22 -5.63
CA ARG A 247 1.90 8.32 -4.67
C ARG A 247 0.56 7.84 -5.23
N HIS A 248 -0.21 8.75 -5.80
CA HIS A 248 -1.59 8.49 -6.19
C HIS A 248 -1.75 7.93 -7.60
N TRP A 249 -0.91 8.34 -8.56
CA TRP A 249 -1.00 7.88 -9.95
C TRP A 249 -0.30 6.53 -10.17
N ILE A 250 0.92 6.36 -9.64
CA ILE A 250 1.75 5.18 -9.92
C ILE A 250 1.45 4.05 -8.93
N LEU A 251 1.42 4.36 -7.63
CA LEU A 251 1.28 3.34 -6.58
C LEU A 251 -0.18 3.15 -6.15
N GLY A 252 -1.00 4.18 -6.32
CA GLY A 252 -2.31 4.32 -5.70
C GLY A 252 -3.52 3.94 -6.54
N PHE A 253 -3.33 3.46 -7.76
CA PHE A 253 -4.42 3.16 -8.70
C PHE A 253 -5.39 4.34 -8.91
N GLY A 254 -4.89 5.59 -8.89
CA GLY A 254 -5.72 6.79 -9.00
C GLY A 254 -6.51 7.14 -7.72
N SER A 255 -6.00 6.75 -6.55
CA SER A 255 -6.43 7.31 -5.26
C SER A 255 -6.16 8.81 -5.20
N GLY A 256 -6.72 9.51 -4.21
CA GLY A 256 -6.38 10.90 -3.94
C GLY A 256 -7.00 11.39 -2.65
N ASP A 257 -6.53 12.53 -2.18
CA ASP A 257 -6.97 13.10 -0.91
C ASP A 257 -8.28 13.90 -1.11
N LEU A 258 -9.24 13.67 -0.23
CA LEU A 258 -10.57 14.29 -0.23
C LEU A 258 -10.65 15.31 0.91
N LEU A 259 -10.83 16.57 0.56
CA LEU A 259 -11.01 17.65 1.52
C LEU A 259 -12.49 17.99 1.64
N VAL A 260 -13.05 17.85 2.83
CA VAL A 260 -14.45 18.20 3.12
C VAL A 260 -14.47 19.43 4.03
N ARG A 261 -15.17 20.49 3.62
CA ARG A 261 -15.35 21.72 4.40
C ARG A 261 -16.83 21.86 4.81
N PRO A 262 -17.22 21.43 6.03
CA PRO A 262 -18.55 21.67 6.57
C PRO A 262 -18.76 23.15 6.92
N VAL A 263 -20.01 23.62 6.84
CA VAL A 263 -20.35 24.99 7.27
C VAL A 263 -20.31 25.07 8.81
N GLY A 264 -19.65 26.10 9.35
CA GLY A 264 -19.54 26.32 10.80
C GLY A 264 -18.28 25.74 11.45
N LEU A 265 -17.51 24.92 10.73
CA LEU A 265 -16.18 24.48 11.15
C LEU A 265 -15.10 25.38 10.53
N GLY A 266 -14.24 25.97 11.37
CA GLY A 266 -13.13 26.80 10.90
C GLY A 266 -12.00 26.02 10.21
N HIS A 267 -12.06 24.69 10.22
CA HIS A 267 -11.04 23.80 9.67
C HIS A 267 -11.66 22.74 8.76
N ALA A 268 -10.93 22.43 7.68
CA ALA A 268 -11.31 21.39 6.73
C ALA A 268 -10.95 20.00 7.26
N ILE A 269 -11.79 19.01 6.99
CA ILE A 269 -11.55 17.62 7.33
C ILE A 269 -10.84 16.97 6.14
N ASP A 270 -9.62 16.50 6.37
CA ASP A 270 -8.79 15.80 5.38
C ASP A 270 -9.05 14.28 5.44
N PHE A 271 -9.42 13.70 4.30
CA PHE A 271 -9.63 12.27 4.09
C PHE A 271 -8.62 11.76 3.07
N PRO A 272 -7.44 11.28 3.50
CA PRO A 272 -6.39 10.92 2.58
C PRO A 272 -6.62 9.57 1.89
N ASN A 273 -5.94 9.38 0.76
CA ASN A 273 -5.83 8.10 0.03
C ASN A 273 -7.18 7.47 -0.37
N VAL A 274 -8.18 8.27 -0.73
CA VAL A 274 -9.49 7.77 -1.18
C VAL A 274 -9.38 7.20 -2.59
N LEU A 275 -9.75 5.93 -2.77
CA LEU A 275 -9.78 5.30 -4.09
C LEU A 275 -10.81 6.00 -4.99
N ARG A 276 -10.42 6.29 -6.25
CA ARG A 276 -11.30 6.89 -7.26
C ARG A 276 -11.97 8.19 -6.80
N VAL A 277 -11.24 9.02 -6.05
CA VAL A 277 -11.73 10.30 -5.49
C VAL A 277 -12.43 11.18 -6.53
N GLY A 278 -11.96 11.21 -7.79
CA GLY A 278 -12.58 12.01 -8.84
C GLY A 278 -14.01 11.57 -9.21
N GLY A 279 -14.30 10.26 -9.16
CA GLY A 279 -15.65 9.75 -9.38
C GLY A 279 -16.56 10.01 -8.17
N ILE A 280 -16.00 9.96 -6.98
CA ILE A 280 -16.72 10.24 -5.73
C ILE A 280 -17.12 11.71 -5.65
N VAL A 281 -16.19 12.64 -5.90
CA VAL A 281 -16.47 14.09 -5.88
C VAL A 281 -17.58 14.44 -6.86
N LYS A 282 -17.53 13.96 -8.11
CA LYS A 282 -18.58 14.19 -9.10
C LYS A 282 -19.95 13.68 -8.64
N LYS A 283 -20.01 12.49 -8.04
CA LYS A 283 -21.27 11.93 -7.54
C LYS A 283 -21.81 12.72 -6.36
N VAL A 284 -20.94 13.15 -5.43
CA VAL A 284 -21.34 14.00 -4.30
C VAL A 284 -21.86 15.35 -4.80
N GLU A 285 -21.20 15.98 -5.77
CA GLU A 285 -21.69 17.21 -6.39
C GLU A 285 -23.07 17.04 -7.03
N THR A 286 -23.33 15.92 -7.72
CA THR A 286 -24.64 15.62 -8.30
C THR A 286 -25.72 15.47 -7.21
N MET A 287 -25.44 14.70 -6.15
CA MET A 287 -26.38 14.55 -5.02
C MET A 287 -26.68 15.89 -4.33
N MET A 288 -25.69 16.78 -4.23
CA MET A 288 -25.88 18.11 -3.65
C MET A 288 -26.70 19.03 -4.56
N LYS A 289 -26.54 18.94 -5.88
CA LYS A 289 -27.33 19.71 -6.86
C LYS A 289 -28.80 19.26 -6.90
N GLU A 290 -29.07 17.97 -6.78
CA GLU A 290 -30.44 17.44 -6.78
C GLU A 290 -31.27 17.95 -5.59
N LYS A 291 -30.64 18.14 -4.41
CA LYS A 291 -31.27 18.80 -3.25
C LYS A 291 -31.73 20.24 -3.55
N VAL A 292 -30.91 21.02 -4.27
CA VAL A 292 -31.23 22.42 -4.61
C VAL A 292 -32.47 22.50 -5.50
N ILE A 293 -32.65 21.54 -6.41
CA ILE A 293 -33.79 21.51 -7.33
C ILE A 293 -35.08 21.13 -6.60
N LEU A 294 -35.02 20.17 -5.66
CA LEU A 294 -36.19 19.76 -4.88
C LEU A 294 -36.65 20.79 -3.83
N GLN A 295 -35.79 21.73 -3.45
CA GLN A 295 -36.12 22.83 -2.53
C GLN A 295 -36.56 24.13 -3.22
N SER A 296 -36.43 24.23 -4.55
CA SER A 296 -37.06 25.33 -5.31
C SER A 296 -38.53 24.98 -5.53
N PRO A 297 -39.48 25.66 -4.85
CA PRO A 297 -40.88 25.42 -5.12
C PRO A 297 -41.16 25.90 -6.54
N GLU A 298 -41.78 25.03 -7.32
CA GLU A 298 -42.43 25.33 -8.60
C GLU A 298 -43.22 26.63 -8.45
N ALA A 299 -42.72 27.69 -9.11
CA ALA A 299 -43.39 28.97 -9.15
C ALA A 299 -44.71 28.78 -9.90
N LYS A 300 -45.79 28.55 -9.13
CA LYS A 300 -47.16 28.50 -9.64
C LYS A 300 -47.43 29.83 -10.37
N PRO A 301 -47.75 29.82 -11.67
CA PRO A 301 -48.10 31.05 -12.36
C PRO A 301 -49.38 31.63 -11.76
N PRO A 302 -49.53 32.96 -11.68
CA PRO A 302 -50.75 33.58 -11.17
C PRO A 302 -51.91 33.18 -12.08
N SER A 303 -52.92 32.54 -11.48
CA SER A 303 -54.22 32.33 -12.10
C SER A 303 -54.85 33.71 -12.31
N VAL A 304 -54.97 34.10 -13.59
CA VAL A 304 -55.83 35.21 -14.05
C VAL A 304 -57.24 34.66 -14.28
#